data_AF-A0A3B0ST11-F1
#
_entry.id   AF-A0A3B0ST11-F1
#
_cell.length_a   1.000
_cell.length_b   1.000
_cell.length_c   1.000
_cell.angle_alpha   90.00
_cell.angle_beta   90.00
_cell.angle_gamma   90.00
#
_symmetry.space_group_name_H-M   'P 1'
#
loop_
_entity.id
_entity.type
_entity.pdbx_description
1 polymer ?
#
loop_
_entity_poly.entity_id
_entity_poly.type
_entity_poly.pdbx_seq_one_letter_code
_entity_poly.pdbx_strand_id
1 'polypeptide(L)' 'MTDVEALSAFHELSRLEGIIPALESAHAVAWVLREAASLKGKTVVINLSGRGDKDVQQVAAMQGDEDA' A
#
# COMPACT_ATOMS: atom_id res chain seq x y z
N MET A 1 7.29 8.26 -3.93
CA MET A 1 6.14 7.53 -3.38
C MET A 1 5.42 8.51 -2.51
N THR A 2 4.19 8.88 -2.83
CA THR A 2 3.39 9.82 -2.03
C THR A 2 2.51 9.06 -1.04
N ASP A 3 2.01 9.76 -0.03
CA ASP A 3 1.10 9.18 0.96
C ASP A 3 -0.19 8.66 0.29
N VAL A 4 -0.69 9.37 -0.73
CA VAL A 4 -1.85 8.95 -1.54
C VAL A 4 -1.59 7.63 -2.29
N GLU A 5 -0.42 7.51 -2.93
CA GLU A 5 -0.04 6.27 -3.62
C GLU A 5 0.08 5.10 -2.63
N ALA A 6 0.67 5.34 -1.45
CA ALA A 6 0.80 4.35 -0.40
C ALA A 6 -0.57 3.93 0.19
N LEU A 7 -1.49 4.88 0.38
CA LEU A 7 -2.84 4.63 0.87
C LEU A 7 -3.63 3.77 -0.11
N SER A 8 -3.58 4.10 -1.41
CA SER A 8 -4.19 3.27 -2.45
C SER A 8 -3.64 1.85 -2.43
N ALA A 9 -2.33 1.69 -2.35
CA ALA A 9 -1.69 0.38 -2.31
C ALA A 9 -1.98 -0.42 -1.03
N PHE A 10 -2.13 0.25 0.11
CA PHE A 10 -2.60 -0.37 1.35
C PHE A 10 -3.98 -1.00 1.15
N HIS A 11 -4.92 -0.28 0.53
CA HIS A 11 -6.26 -0.78 0.25
C HIS A 11 -6.26 -1.89 -0.80
N GLU A 12 -5.49 -1.74 -1.88
CA GLU A 12 -5.40 -2.77 -2.92
C GLU A 12 -4.87 -4.09 -2.36
N LEU A 13 -3.75 -4.07 -1.63
CA LEU A 13 -3.17 -5.29 -1.07
C LEU A 13 -4.13 -5.94 -0.04
N SER A 14 -4.79 -5.13 0.79
CA SER A 14 -5.77 -5.62 1.75
C SER A 14 -6.98 -6.27 1.07
N ARG A 15 -7.48 -5.67 -0.01
CA ARG A 15 -8.67 -6.15 -0.72
C ARG A 15 -8.37 -7.36 -1.60
N LEU A 16 -7.23 -7.37 -2.28
CA LEU A 16 -6.90 -8.40 -3.26
C LEU A 16 -6.31 -9.65 -2.60
N GLU A 17 -5.45 -9.47 -1.60
CA GLU A 17 -4.69 -10.57 -1.01
C GLU A 17 -5.06 -10.85 0.47
N GLY A 18 -5.94 -10.03 1.07
CA GLY A 18 -6.30 -10.18 2.48
C GLY A 18 -5.16 -9.86 3.46
N ILE A 19 -4.13 -9.17 2.98
CA ILE A 19 -2.97 -8.77 3.79
C ILE A 19 -3.10 -7.29 4.10
N ILE A 20 -3.18 -6.93 5.38
CA ILE A 20 -3.19 -5.53 5.83
C ILE A 20 -1.72 -5.11 6.09
N PRO A 21 -1.05 -4.41 5.16
CA PRO A 21 0.36 -4.05 5.32
C PRO A 21 0.52 -2.87 6.28
N ALA A 22 1.66 -2.75 6.95
CA ALA A 22 2.02 -1.47 7.57
C ALA A 22 2.08 -0.35 6.51
N LEU A 23 1.80 0.90 6.88
CA LEU A 23 1.86 2.02 5.93
C LEU A 23 3.26 2.16 5.29
N GLU A 24 4.34 1.89 6.02
CA GLU A 24 5.70 1.90 5.47
C GLU A 24 5.90 0.78 4.43
N SER A 25 5.26 -0.37 4.62
CA SER A 25 5.28 -1.47 3.64
C SER A 25 4.45 -1.15 2.40
N ALA A 26 3.34 -0.43 2.55
CA ALA A 26 2.48 -0.03 1.44
C ALA A 26 3.21 0.86 0.43
N HIS A 27 4.22 1.63 0.87
CA HIS A 27 5.11 2.38 -0.03
C HIS A 27 5.86 1.50 -1.02
N ALA A 28 6.32 0.31 -0.59
CA ALA A 28 7.01 -0.62 -1.49
C ALA A 28 6.03 -1.24 -2.49
N VAL A 29 4.82 -1.58 -2.04
CA VAL A 29 3.75 -2.14 -2.88
C VAL A 29 3.33 -1.13 -3.95
N ALA A 30 3.08 0.12 -3.55
CA ALA A 30 2.71 1.20 -4.45
C ALA A 30 3.75 1.40 -5.57
N TRP A 31 5.04 1.22 -5.26
CA TRP A 31 6.08 1.39 -6.27
C TRP A 31 6.02 0.27 -7.31
N VAL A 32 5.81 -0.97 -6.85
CA VAL A 32 5.64 -2.12 -7.74
C VAL A 32 4.42 -1.96 -8.63
N LEU A 33 3.30 -1.47 -8.09
CA LEU A 33 2.08 -1.21 -8.87
C LEU A 33 2.31 -0.14 -9.94
N ARG A 34 2.97 0.96 -9.58
CA ARG A 34 3.30 2.04 -10.54
C ARG A 34 4.24 1.57 -11.64
N GLU A 35 5.24 0.75 -11.29
CA GLU A 35 6.24 0.22 -12.22
C GLU A 35 5.82 -1.10 -12.88
N ALA A 36 4.57 -1.56 -12.70
CA ALA A 36 4.14 -2.89 -13.14
C ALA A 36 4.41 -3.16 -14.62
N ALA A 37 4.27 -2.15 -15.48
CA ALA A 37 4.58 -2.25 -16.90
C ALA A 37 6.08 -2.51 -17.18
N SER A 38 6.98 -1.84 -16.45
CA SER A 38 8.44 -1.99 -16.59
C SER A 38 8.97 -3.27 -15.91
N LEU A 39 8.19 -3.83 -14.99
CA LEU A 39 8.48 -5.06 -14.25
C LEU A 39 7.89 -6.32 -14.91
N LYS A 40 7.09 -6.17 -15.97
CA LYS A 40 6.43 -7.30 -16.65
C LYS A 40 7.43 -8.40 -17.03
N GLY A 41 7.16 -9.63 -16.59
CA GLY A 41 8.00 -10.80 -16.85
C GLY A 41 9.20 -10.96 -15.90
N LYS A 42 9.37 -10.07 -14.92
CA LYS A 42 10.39 -10.18 -13.87
C LYS A 42 9.78 -10.74 -12.59
N THR A 43 10.59 -11.42 -11.77
CA THR A 43 10.22 -11.76 -10.39
C THR A 43 10.70 -10.64 -9.48
N VAL A 44 9.79 -10.09 -8.67
CA VAL A 44 10.07 -8.98 -7.75
C VAL A 44 9.82 -9.48 -6.34
N VAL A 45 10.79 -9.26 -5.45
CA VAL A 45 10.66 -9.55 -4.02
C VAL A 45 10.59 -8.22 -3.29
N ILE A 46 9.52 -8.03 -2.52
CA ILE A 46 9.36 -6.88 -1.63
C ILE A 46 9.33 -7.35 -0.19
N ASN A 47 9.84 -6.52 0.71
CA ASN A 47 9.75 -6.77 2.14
C ASN A 47 8.47 -6.15 2.70
N LEU A 48 7.55 -6.98 3.22
CA LEU A 48 6.45 -6.54 4.06
C LEU A 48 6.96 -6.48 5.50
N SER A 49 7.53 -5.33 5.87
CA SER A 49 8.23 -5.13 7.15
C SER A 49 7.33 -5.24 8.38
N GLY A 50 6.02 -5.08 8.21
CA GLY A 50 5.07 -5.12 9.31
C GLY A 50 3.61 -5.25 8.87
N ARG A 51 2.75 -5.45 9.86
CA ARG A 51 1.29 -5.52 9.72
C ARG A 51 0.64 -4.17 10.06
N GLY A 52 -0.43 -3.83 9.37
CA GLY A 52 -1.10 -2.54 9.47
C GLY A 52 -2.24 -2.46 10.49
N ASP A 53 -2.40 -3.44 11.39
CA ASP A 53 -3.48 -3.43 12.40
C ASP A 53 -3.53 -2.13 13.21
N LYS A 54 -2.36 -1.52 13.48
CA LYS A 54 -2.23 -0.27 14.23
C LYS A 54 -2.51 0.96 13.36
N ASP A 55 -2.37 0.83 12.05
CA ASP A 55 -2.42 1.95 11.11
C ASP A 55 -3.85 2.21 10.60
N VAL A 56 -4.78 1.28 10.83
CA VAL A 56 -6.19 1.39 10.39
C VAL A 56 -6.85 2.69 10.84
N GLN A 57 -6.61 3.13 12.07
CA GLN A 57 -7.20 4.38 12.58
C GLN A 57 -6.61 5.61 11.88
N GLN A 58 -5.31 5.59 11.58
CA GLN A 58 -4.63 6.67 10.87
C GLN A 58 -5.08 6.73 9.41
N VAL A 59 -5.17 5.57 8.74
CA VAL A 59 -5.70 5.43 7.38
C VAL A 59 -7.11 5.98 7.28
N ALA A 60 -7.99 5.62 8.23
CA ALA A 60 -9.36 6.12 8.25
C ALA A 60 -9.44 7.65 8.44
N ALA A 61 -8.56 8.23 9.26
CA ALA A 61 -8.48 9.68 9.41
C ALA A 61 -8.00 10.37 8.12
N MET A 62 -6.98 9.82 7.46
CA MET A 62 -6.46 10.34 6.19
C MET A 62 -7.49 10.31 5.07
N GLN A 63 -8.35 9.28 5.01
CA GLN A 63 -9.45 9.22 4.03
C GLN A 63 -10.56 10.25 4.30
N GLY A 64 -10.89 10.48 5.58
CA GLY A 64 -11.92 11.45 5.96
C GLY A 64 -11.59 12.89 5.57
N ASP A 65 -10.30 13.22 5.45
CA ASP A 65 -9.84 14.55 5.02
C ASP A 65 -9.78 14.71 3.48
N GLU A 66 -9.78 13.62 2.70
CA GLU A 66 -9.79 13.67 1.23
C GLU A 66 -11.20 13.76 0.63
N ASP A 67 -12.22 13.30 1.36
CA ASP A 67 -13.64 13.35 0.97
C ASP A 67 -14.38 14.62 1.45
N ALA A 68 -13.70 15.54 2.15
CA ALA A 68 -14.23 16.78 2.73
C ALA A 68 -13.85 18.04 1.92
#